data_AF-A0A562RHS7-F1
#
_entry.id   AF-A0A562RHS7-F1
#
_cell.length_a   1.000
_cell.length_b   1.000
_cell.length_c   1.000
_cell.angle_alpha   90.00
_cell.angle_beta   90.00
_cell.angle_gamma   90.00
#
_symmetry.space_group_name_H-M   'P 1'
#
loop_
_entity.id
_entity.type
_entity.pdbx_description
1 polymer ?
#
loop_
_entity_poly.entity_id
_entity_poly.type
_entity_poly.pdbx_seq_one_letter_code
_entity_poly.pdbx_strand_id
1 'polypeptide(L)'
;MSFVQIQCTRCKVMFRDRAMRLQDGYSRQCPSCEVVLFFAEDSMHPFVKRAMRNARKVRKEQREAEAVRRAAPEPRLARSRSFAGRTQSAERED
;
A
#
# COMPACT_ATOMS: atom_id res chain seq x y z
N MET A 1 -1.48 -3.86 -1.60
CA MET A 1 -1.34 -3.77 -0.12
C MET A 1 0.04 -4.24 0.28
N SER A 2 0.73 -3.53 1.17
CA SER A 2 2.08 -3.88 1.62
C SER A 2 2.07 -4.67 2.92
N PHE A 3 2.95 -5.66 3.02
CA PHE A 3 3.04 -6.58 4.16
C PHE A 3 4.43 -6.56 4.77
N VAL A 4 4.51 -6.73 6.09
CA VAL A 4 5.75 -6.89 6.84
C VAL A 4 5.84 -8.27 7.46
N GLN A 5 7.05 -8.81 7.54
CA GLN A 5 7.33 -10.03 8.30
C GLN A 5 7.50 -9.69 9.78
N ILE A 6 6.83 -10.47 10.62
CA ILE A 6 6.82 -10.35 12.07
C ILE A 6 7.25 -11.69 12.65
N GLN A 7 8.16 -11.65 13.62
CA GLN A 7 8.57 -12.81 14.39
C GLN A 7 7.82 -12.84 15.72
N CYS A 8 7.18 -13.95 16.04
CA CYS A 8 6.53 -14.12 17.35
C CYS A 8 7.57 -14.10 18.48
N THR A 9 7.28 -13.40 19.58
CA THR A 9 8.15 -13.37 20.77
C THR A 9 8.15 -14.68 21.56
N ARG A 10 7.10 -15.51 21.40
CA ARG A 10 6.94 -16.80 22.10
C ARG A 10 7.44 -17.97 21.26
N CYS A 11 6.73 -18.31 20.17
CA CYS A 11 7.06 -19.49 19.35
C CYS A 11 8.10 -19.23 18.26
N LYS A 12 8.57 -17.98 18.09
CA LYS A 12 9.56 -17.57 17.08
C LYS A 12 9.17 -17.80 15.61
N VAL A 13 7.94 -18.26 15.35
CA VAL A 13 7.38 -18.42 14.00
C VAL A 13 7.25 -17.05 13.33
N MET A 14 7.58 -17.03 12.05
CA MET A 14 7.45 -15.86 11.18
C MET A 14 6.05 -15.82 10.57
N PHE A 15 5.38 -14.67 10.63
CA PHE A 15 4.09 -14.44 9.99
C PHE A 15 4.04 -13.05 9.36
N ARG A 16 3.03 -12.80 8.52
CA ARG A 16 2.87 -11.51 7.83
C ARG A 16 1.70 -10.71 8.38
N ASP A 17 1.87 -9.40 8.42
CA ASP A 17 0.79 -8.45 8.69
C ASP A 17 0.85 -7.24 7.76
N ARG A 18 -0.25 -6.52 7.63
CA ARG A 18 -0.37 -5.29 6.85
C ARG A 18 0.44 -4.19 7.54
N ALA A 19 1.37 -3.59 6.79
CA ALA A 19 2.23 -2.52 7.29
C ALA A 19 1.42 -1.29 7.78
N MET A 20 0.22 -1.09 7.22
CA MET A 20 -0.66 0.02 7.58
C MET A 20 -1.27 -0.10 8.98
N ARG A 21 -1.51 -1.34 9.44
CA ARG A 21 -2.09 -1.62 10.76
C ARG A 21 -1.04 -1.63 11.87
N LEU A 22 0.22 -1.98 11.51
CA LEU A 22 1.31 -2.09 12.46
C LEU A 22 1.82 -0.70 12.91
N GLN A 23 1.08 -0.11 13.84
CA GLN A 23 1.35 1.17 14.48
C GLN A 23 1.43 1.01 15.98
N ASP A 24 1.75 2.10 16.68
CA ASP A 24 1.83 2.11 18.13
C ASP A 24 0.46 1.77 18.74
N GLY A 25 0.46 0.93 19.77
CA GLY A 25 -0.77 0.42 20.40
C GLY A 25 -1.49 -0.69 19.61
N TYR A 26 -0.96 -1.12 18.46
CA TYR A 26 -1.57 -2.24 17.73
C TYR A 26 -1.32 -3.56 18.46
N SER A 27 -2.35 -4.41 18.55
CA SER A 27 -2.24 -5.75 19.12
C SER A 27 -2.74 -6.81 18.15
N ARG A 28 -2.07 -7.96 18.12
CA ARG A 28 -2.51 -9.10 17.31
C ARG A 28 -2.12 -10.44 17.94
N GLN A 29 -3.00 -11.43 17.82
CA GLN A 29 -2.70 -12.81 18.20
C GLN A 29 -1.77 -13.48 17.17
N CYS A 30 -0.75 -14.18 17.67
CA CYS A 30 0.10 -15.00 16.83
C CYS A 30 -0.72 -16.14 16.21
N PRO A 31 -0.67 -16.36 14.88
CA PRO A 31 -1.47 -17.41 14.22
C PRO A 31 -1.01 -18.84 14.54
N SER A 32 0.11 -19.02 15.25
CA SER A 32 0.68 -20.33 15.56
C SER A 32 0.57 -20.72 17.03
N CYS A 33 0.71 -19.78 17.97
CA CYS A 33 0.68 -20.06 19.41
C CYS A 33 -0.31 -19.19 20.18
N GLU A 34 -1.13 -18.42 19.46
CA GLU A 34 -2.27 -17.64 19.96
C GLU A 34 -1.94 -16.58 21.02
N VAL A 35 -0.64 -16.40 21.33
CA VAL A 35 -0.20 -15.34 22.23
C VAL A 35 -0.52 -13.97 21.63
N VAL A 36 -1.08 -13.07 22.43
CA VAL A 36 -1.30 -11.69 22.04
C VAL A 36 0.04 -10.96 22.05
N LEU A 37 0.40 -10.38 20.91
CA LEU A 37 1.56 -9.53 20.75
C LEU A 37 1.10 -8.07 20.77
N PHE A 38 1.74 -7.27 21.62
CA PHE A 38 1.54 -5.82 21.68
C PHE A 38 2.69 -5.12 20.95
N PHE A 39 2.34 -4.31 19.96
CA PHE A 39 3.27 -3.54 19.16
C PHE A 39 3.29 -2.10 19.66
N ALA A 40 4.31 -1.81 20.45
CA ALA A 40 4.58 -0.48 20.97
C ALA A 40 5.97 0.00 20.55
N GLU A 41 6.15 1.30 20.40
CA GLU A 41 7.42 1.91 20.02
C GLU A 41 8.50 1.77 21.11
N ASP A 42 8.09 1.79 22.37
CA ASP A 42 8.92 1.61 23.56
C ASP A 42 9.17 0.13 23.93
N SER A 43 8.65 -0.81 23.13
CA SER A 43 8.77 -2.24 23.43
C SER A 43 10.24 -2.66 23.59
N MET A 44 10.55 -3.34 24.70
CA MET A 44 11.89 -3.88 24.95
C MET A 44 12.25 -5.04 24.00
N HIS A 45 11.25 -5.72 23.43
CA HIS A 45 11.48 -6.89 22.59
C HIS A 45 12.08 -6.52 21.21
N PRO A 46 13.23 -7.09 20.81
CA PRO A 46 13.89 -6.75 19.55
C PRO A 46 13.06 -7.12 18.32
N PHE A 47 12.26 -8.18 18.39
CA PHE A 47 11.38 -8.60 17.30
C PHE A 47 10.24 -7.62 17.05
N VAL A 48 9.65 -7.06 18.11
CA VAL A 48 8.62 -6.03 18.02
C VAL A 48 9.20 -4.75 17.42
N LYS A 49 10.35 -4.29 17.94
CA LYS A 49 11.07 -3.11 17.41
C LYS A 49 11.40 -3.27 15.92
N ARG A 50 11.89 -4.44 15.51
CA ARG A 50 12.21 -4.72 14.10
C ARG A 50 10.97 -4.68 13.22
N ALA A 51 9.87 -5.31 13.65
CA ALA A 51 8.61 -5.31 12.93
C ALA A 51 8.08 -3.87 12.74
N MET A 52 8.08 -3.07 13.82
CA MET A 52 7.67 -1.66 13.81
C MET A 52 8.52 -0.80 12.87
N ARG A 53 9.85 -0.97 12.92
CA ARG A 53 10.78 -0.28 12.00
C ARG A 53 10.49 -0.64 10.55
N ASN A 54 10.30 -1.92 10.25
CA ASN A 54 10.00 -2.37 8.89
C ASN A 54 8.66 -1.80 8.39
N ALA A 55 7.63 -1.74 9.25
CA ALA A 55 6.36 -1.14 8.87
C ALA A 55 6.45 0.36 8.63
N ARG A 56 7.28 1.09 9.39
CA ARG A 56 7.58 2.51 9.13
C ARG A 56 8.25 2.69 7.78
N LYS A 57 9.26 1.87 7.47
CA LYS A 57 9.97 1.91 6.19
C LYS A 57 9.01 1.69 5.02
N VAL A 58 8.21 0.63 5.09
CA VAL A 58 7.21 0.31 4.06
C VAL A 58 6.19 1.44 3.88
N ARG A 59 5.68 2.04 4.98
CA ARG A 59 4.76 3.18 4.88
C ARG A 59 5.41 4.41 4.25
N LYS A 60 6.68 4.68 4.56
CA LYS A 60 7.45 5.77 3.94
C LYS A 60 7.61 5.53 2.44
N GLU A 61 8.07 4.35 2.04
CA GLU A 61 8.23 3.95 0.63
C GLU A 61 6.90 4.07 -0.14
N GLN A 62 5.77 3.73 0.49
CA GLN A 62 4.46 3.90 -0.13
C GLN A 62 4.07 5.36 -0.35
N ARG A 63 4.33 6.24 0.62
CA ARG A 63 4.09 7.69 0.46
C ARG A 63 4.97 8.28 -0.63
N GLU A 64 6.23 7.86 -0.69
CA GLU A 64 7.17 8.30 -1.73
C GLU A 64 6.73 7.81 -3.11
N ALA A 65 6.36 6.54 -3.25
CA ALA A 65 5.83 5.99 -4.50
C ALA A 65 4.54 6.70 -4.95
N GLU A 66 3.67 7.06 -4.02
CA GLU A 66 2.46 7.83 -4.32
C GLU A 66 2.78 9.28 -4.71
N ALA A 67 3.72 9.93 -4.03
CA ALA A 67 4.17 11.27 -4.36
C ALA A 67 4.80 11.32 -5.77
N VAL A 68 5.64 10.33 -6.11
CA VAL A 68 6.21 10.20 -7.46
C VAL A 68 5.11 10.02 -8.51
N ARG A 69 4.11 9.17 -8.23
CA ARG A 69 2.96 9.00 -9.14
C ARG A 69 2.15 10.28 -9.34
N ARG A 70 1.97 11.08 -8.28
CA ARG A 70 1.24 12.36 -8.35
C ARG A 70 2.05 13.47 -9.01
N ALA A 71 3.37 13.46 -8.85
CA ALA A 71 4.27 14.45 -9.45
C ALA A 71 4.64 14.11 -10.89
N ALA A 72 4.47 12.86 -11.33
CA ALA A 72 4.67 12.46 -12.71
C ALA A 72 3.69 13.24 -13.60
N PRO A 73 4.17 13.98 -14.61
CA PRO A 73 3.28 14.55 -15.61
C PRO A 73 2.55 13.40 -16.29
N GLU A 74 1.22 13.49 -16.36
CA GLU A 74 0.38 12.60 -17.17
C GLU A 74 1.08 12.38 -18.52
N PRO A 75 1.36 11.14 -18.94
CA PRO A 75 1.79 10.94 -20.32
C PRO A 75 0.66 11.52 -21.16
N ARG A 76 0.97 12.60 -21.87
CA ARG A 76 0.10 13.17 -22.90
C ARG A 76 -0.04 12.09 -23.97
N LEU A 77 -0.89 11.09 -23.72
CA LEU A 77 -1.50 10.34 -24.80
C LEU A 77 -2.21 11.42 -25.59
N ALA A 78 -1.59 11.76 -26.72
CA ALA A 78 -2.13 12.64 -27.72
C ALA A 78 -3.54 12.13 -28.00
N ARG A 79 -4.52 12.78 -27.37
CA ARG A 79 -5.92 12.59 -27.67
C ARG A 79 -6.05 13.16 -29.07
N SER A 80 -5.77 12.32 -30.05
CA SER A 80 -6.03 12.54 -31.46
C SER A 80 -7.49 12.98 -31.52
N ARG A 81 -7.69 14.28 -31.69
CA ARG A 81 -8.97 14.84 -32.09
C ARG A 81 -9.11 14.46 -33.57
N SER A 82 -9.44 13.20 -33.84
CA SER A 82 -10.02 12.81 -35.12
C SER A 82 -11.42 13.42 -35.18
N PHE A 83 -11.46 14.65 -35.67
CA PHE A 83 -12.67 15.32 -36.13
C PHE A 83 -13.11 14.58 -37.41
N ALA A 84 -13.92 13.54 -37.26
CA ALA A 84 -14.55 12.86 -38.38
C ALA A 84 -16.06 12.86 -38.15
N GLY A 85 -16.78 13.63 -38.97
CA GLY A 85 -18.24 13.54 -39.02
C GLY A 85 -18.98 14.87 -39.18
N ARG A 86 -18.71 15.63 -40.24
CA ARG A 86 -19.73 16.52 -40.82
C ARG A 86 -19.58 16.54 -42.34
N THR A 87 -20.12 15.53 -42.99
CA THR A 87 -20.58 15.63 -44.38
C THR A 87 -22.09 15.58 -44.36
N GLN A 88 -22.67 16.77 -44.46
CA GLN A 88 -24.07 17.01 -44.71
C GLN A 88 -24.25 16.90 -46.22
N SER A 89 -24.86 15.80 -46.70
CA SER A 89 -25.38 15.71 -48.06
C SER A 89 -26.88 15.58 -47.94
N ALA A 90 -27.55 16.61 -48.42
CA ALA A 90 -29.00 16.70 -48.53
C ALA A 90 -29.49 15.67 -49.56
N GLU A 91 -30.34 14.74 -49.13
CA GLU A 91 -31.22 14.02 -50.04
C GLU A 91 -32.59 14.68 -49.98
N ARG A 92 -32.95 15.24 -51.13
CA ARG A 92 -34.23 15.83 -51.47
C ARG A 92 -34.79 14.89 -52.51
N GLU A 93 -35.87 14.17 -52.21
CA GLU A 93 -36.67 13.48 -53.21
C GLU A 93 -38.11 13.25 -52.71
N ASP A 94 -39.03 13.67 -53.59
CA ASP A 94 -40.51 13.62 -53.69
C ASP A 94 -41.39 14.00 -52.48
#